data_AF-A0A661XHK8-F1
#
_entry.id   AF-A0A661XHK8-F1
#
_cell.length_a   1.000
_cell.length_b   1.000
_cell.length_c   1.000
_cell.angle_alpha   90.00
_cell.angle_beta   90.00
_cell.angle_gamma   90.00
#
_symmetry.space_group_name_H-M   'P 1'
#
loop_
_entity.id
_entity.type
_entity.pdbx_description
1 polymer ?
#
loop_
_entity_poly.entity_id
_entity_poly.type
_entity_poly.pdbx_seq_one_letter_code
_entity_poly.pdbx_strand_id
1 'polypeptide(L)'
;MLQRIGFKFSIKTMLVLLLIALSYHLIIIAKLIPYEAVWGGRLTSIEQMRQFELFSITINLFMVLVILSKGAIIKARIPLFINNIFLWLFTLMFAFNTVGNFFAMSLWEAIIFTPITFISAILCLRLALERKAPVSS
;
A
#
# COMPACT_ATOMS: atom_id res chain seq x y z
N MET A 1 -14.65 -16.49 1.71
CA MET A 1 -13.51 -16.38 2.66
C MET A 1 -13.17 -14.92 2.96
N LEU A 2 -12.86 -14.08 1.96
CA LEU A 2 -12.52 -12.65 2.14
C LEU A 2 -13.59 -11.82 2.87
N GLN A 3 -14.89 -12.09 2.65
CA GLN A 3 -15.99 -11.40 3.34
C GLN A 3 -16.05 -11.69 4.85
N ARG A 4 -15.32 -12.69 5.36
CA ARG A 4 -15.19 -12.94 6.81
C ARG A 4 -14.25 -11.93 7.48
N ILE A 5 -13.40 -11.25 6.71
CA ILE A 5 -12.53 -10.19 7.23
C ILE A 5 -13.39 -8.94 7.41
N GLY A 6 -13.45 -8.41 8.64
CA GLY A 6 -14.30 -7.27 8.97
C GLY A 6 -13.89 -5.97 8.26
N PHE A 7 -14.87 -5.16 7.86
CA PHE A 7 -14.63 -3.91 7.12
C PHE A 7 -13.75 -2.92 7.86
N LYS A 8 -14.13 -2.60 9.10
CA LYS A 8 -13.39 -1.68 9.97
C LYS A 8 -11.98 -2.22 10.26
N PHE A 9 -11.83 -3.53 10.39
CA PHE A 9 -10.52 -4.17 10.58
C PHE A 9 -9.63 -3.94 9.36
N SER A 10 -10.12 -4.21 8.15
CA SER A 10 -9.32 -4.01 6.94
C SER A 10 -8.89 -2.57 6.71
N ILE A 11 -9.76 -1.60 7.00
CA ILE A 11 -9.38 -0.18 6.94
C ILE A 11 -8.26 0.12 7.92
N LYS A 12 -8.43 -0.22 9.21
CA LYS A 12 -7.43 0.06 10.24
C LYS A 12 -6.09 -0.60 9.93
N THR A 13 -6.09 -1.89 9.60
CA THR A 13 -4.88 -2.63 9.28
C THR A 13 -4.19 -2.05 8.05
N MET A 14 -4.93 -1.73 6.99
CA MET A 14 -4.34 -1.14 5.80
C MET A 14 -3.72 0.23 6.06
N LEU A 15 -4.39 1.09 6.85
CA LEU A 15 -3.84 2.39 7.24
C LEU A 15 -2.56 2.26 8.08
N VAL A 16 -2.49 1.27 8.98
CA VAL A 16 -1.26 0.98 9.74
C VAL A 16 -0.13 0.53 8.82
N LEU A 17 -0.41 -0.39 7.87
CA LEU A 17 0.59 -0.83 6.90
C LEU A 17 1.11 0.32 6.03
N LEU A 18 0.22 1.21 5.58
CA LEU A 18 0.61 2.41 4.82
C LEU A 18 1.45 3.38 5.65
N LEU A 19 1.15 3.55 6.95
CA LEU A 19 1.95 4.39 7.83
C LEU A 19 3.36 3.81 8.04
N ILE A 20 3.47 2.49 8.21
CA ILE A 20 4.75 1.80 8.30
C ILE A 20 5.53 1.97 6.99
N ALA A 21 4.89 1.79 5.84
CA ALA A 21 5.50 1.98 4.52
C ALA A 21 5.98 3.42 4.31
N LEU A 22 5.16 4.42 4.65
CA LEU A 22 5.55 5.83 4.59
C LEU A 22 6.77 6.12 5.47
N SER A 23 6.78 5.59 6.69
CA SER A 23 7.93 5.74 7.60
C SER A 23 9.19 5.12 7.02
N TYR A 24 9.07 3.94 6.40
CA TYR A 24 10.17 3.27 5.71
C TYR A 24 10.73 4.12 4.55
N HIS A 25 9.88 4.67 3.69
CA HIS A 25 10.30 5.57 2.61
C HIS A 25 11.02 6.83 3.12
N LEU A 26 10.55 7.41 4.23
CA LEU A 26 11.21 8.56 4.86
C LEU A 26 12.60 8.20 5.41
N ILE A 27 12.77 7.01 5.99
CA ILE A 27 14.06 6.51 6.46
C ILE A 27 15.06 6.33 5.30
N ILE A 28 14.59 5.84 4.14
CA ILE A 28 15.43 5.72 2.93
C ILE A 28 15.86 7.09 2.42
N ILE A 29 14.94 8.06 2.33
CA ILE A 29 15.26 9.44 1.92
C ILE A 29 16.24 10.09 2.91
N ALA A 30 16.11 9.79 4.21
CA ALA A 30 17.06 10.22 5.24
C ALA A 30 18.43 9.53 5.13
N LYS A 31 18.62 8.62 4.17
CA LYS A 31 19.85 7.85 3.90
C LYS A 31 20.32 7.01 5.08
N LEU A 32 19.39 6.63 5.96
CA LEU A 32 19.68 5.70 7.06
C LEU A 32 19.78 4.25 6.55
N ILE A 33 19.26 3.99 5.35
CA ILE A 33 19.36 2.71 4.64
C ILE A 33 20.09 2.97 3.31
N PRO A 34 21.10 2.15 2.95
CA PRO A 34 21.77 2.23 1.66
C PRO A 34 20.79 2.02 0.49
N TYR A 35 20.94 2.77 -0.60
CA TYR A 35 19.99 2.70 -1.71
C TYR A 35 20.10 1.39 -2.50
N GLU A 36 21.24 0.71 -2.40
CA GLU A 36 21.53 -0.59 -2.99
C GLU A 36 20.77 -1.72 -2.29
N ALA A 37 20.25 -1.47 -1.10
CA ALA A 37 19.51 -2.44 -0.30
C ALA A 37 17.98 -2.34 -0.46
N VAL A 38 17.50 -1.42 -1.30
CA VAL A 38 16.07 -1.15 -1.49
C VAL A 38 15.67 -1.39 -2.95
N TRP A 39 14.37 -1.58 -3.18
CA TRP A 39 13.82 -1.90 -4.50
C TRP A 39 14.42 -3.16 -5.12
N GLY A 40 14.66 -4.18 -4.29
CA GLY A 40 15.26 -5.44 -4.72
C GLY A 40 16.71 -5.29 -5.19
N GLY A 41 17.39 -4.21 -4.79
CA GLY A 41 18.78 -3.88 -5.14
C GLY A 41 19.01 -3.43 -6.57
N ARG A 42 17.97 -2.90 -7.24
CA ARG A 42 18.02 -2.54 -8.67
C ARG A 42 18.34 -1.06 -8.92
N LEU A 43 18.43 -0.25 -7.88
CA LEU A 43 18.73 1.17 -8.01
C LEU A 43 20.22 1.39 -8.29
N THR A 44 20.52 2.28 -9.22
CA THR A 44 21.89 2.55 -9.67
C THR A 44 22.42 3.91 -9.20
N SER A 45 21.56 4.77 -8.65
CA SER A 45 21.97 6.09 -8.17
C SER A 45 21.06 6.65 -7.08
N ILE A 46 21.59 7.61 -6.31
CA ILE A 46 20.85 8.37 -5.30
C ILE A 46 19.69 9.14 -5.94
N GLU A 47 19.84 9.65 -7.16
CA GLU A 47 18.77 10.37 -7.85
C GLU A 47 17.62 9.43 -8.20
N GLN A 48 17.92 8.24 -8.73
CA GLN A 48 16.92 7.23 -8.99
C GLN A 48 16.19 6.80 -7.71
N MET A 49 16.93 6.62 -6.60
CA MET A 49 16.34 6.37 -5.28
C MET A 49 15.35 7.47 -4.91
N ARG A 50 15.74 8.74 -4.94
CA ARG A 50 14.84 9.86 -4.59
C ARG A 50 13.57 9.88 -5.44
N GLN A 51 13.68 9.64 -6.74
CA GLN A 51 12.52 9.60 -7.64
C GLN A 51 11.55 8.46 -7.28
N PHE A 52 12.09 7.26 -7.07
CA PHE A 52 11.29 6.08 -6.70
C PHE A 52 10.65 6.24 -5.32
N GLU A 53 11.39 6.77 -4.34
CA GLU A 53 10.86 7.04 -3.00
C GLU A 53 9.76 8.11 -3.02
N LEU A 54 9.94 9.22 -3.76
CA LEU A 54 8.93 10.26 -3.90
C LEU A 54 7.66 9.74 -4.59
N PHE A 55 7.82 8.92 -5.63
CA PHE A 55 6.70 8.26 -6.29
C PHE A 55 5.93 7.36 -5.31
N SER A 56 6.65 6.52 -4.57
CA SER A 56 6.06 5.64 -3.57
C SER A 56 5.34 6.40 -2.45
N ILE A 57 5.94 7.46 -1.92
CA ILE A 57 5.29 8.31 -0.91
C ILE A 57 4.00 8.92 -1.46
N THR A 58 4.03 9.47 -2.67
CA THR A 58 2.87 10.09 -3.31
C THR A 58 1.73 9.08 -3.48
N ILE A 59 2.05 7.88 -3.98
CA ILE A 59 1.09 6.80 -4.19
C ILE A 59 0.53 6.28 -2.86
N ASN A 60 1.35 6.13 -1.82
CA ASN A 60 0.89 5.71 -0.49
C ASN A 60 -0.01 6.77 0.16
N LEU A 61 0.32 8.06 0.07
CA LEU A 61 -0.55 9.15 0.57
C LEU A 61 -1.89 9.17 -0.17
N PHE A 62 -1.87 8.98 -1.49
CA PHE A 62 -3.09 8.87 -2.27
C PHE A 62 -3.94 7.66 -1.84
N MET A 63 -3.31 6.51 -1.58
CA MET A 63 -4.00 5.34 -1.03
C MET A 63 -4.66 5.63 0.32
N VAL A 64 -3.97 6.34 1.22
CA VAL A 64 -4.54 6.76 2.51
C VAL A 64 -5.84 7.56 2.29
N LEU A 65 -5.84 8.54 1.38
CA LEU A 65 -7.03 9.32 1.06
C LEU A 65 -8.18 8.46 0.53
N VAL A 66 -7.89 7.54 -0.39
CA VAL A 66 -8.90 6.61 -0.94
C VAL A 66 -9.48 5.71 0.15
N ILE A 67 -8.66 5.18 1.06
CA ILE A 67 -9.12 4.30 2.15
C ILE A 67 -9.93 5.07 3.18
N LEU A 68 -9.51 6.29 3.56
CA LEU A 68 -10.27 7.16 4.46
C LEU A 68 -11.62 7.55 3.86
N SER A 69 -11.64 7.86 2.56
CA SER A 69 -12.84 8.15 1.78
C SER A 69 -13.78 6.92 1.74
N LYS A 70 -13.24 5.74 1.42
CA LYS A 70 -13.99 4.47 1.41
C LYS A 70 -14.60 4.14 2.77
N GLY A 71 -13.90 4.48 3.86
CA GLY A 71 -14.36 4.30 5.23
C GLY A 71 -15.33 5.34 5.76
N ALA A 72 -15.65 6.37 4.96
CA ALA A 72 -16.39 7.56 5.40
C ALA A 72 -15.77 8.24 6.64
N ILE A 73 -14.45 8.10 6.83
CA ILE A 73 -13.71 8.74 7.93
C ILE A 73 -13.51 10.24 7.63
N ILE A 74 -13.31 10.58 6.36
CA ILE A 74 -13.28 11.95 5.87
C ILE A 74 -14.51 12.25 5.03
N LYS A 75 -15.00 13.50 5.05
CA LYS A 75 -16.08 13.97 4.17
C LYS A 75 -15.54 14.20 2.76
N ALA A 76 -15.28 13.13 2.03
CA ALA A 76 -14.91 13.18 0.61
C ALA A 76 -16.17 13.15 -0.26
N ARG A 77 -16.25 14.04 -1.26
CA ARG A 77 -17.31 14.02 -2.29
C ARG A 77 -16.99 13.05 -3.44
N ILE A 78 -16.28 11.96 -3.13
CA ILE A 78 -15.85 10.98 -4.13
C ILE A 78 -16.92 9.88 -4.23
N PRO A 79 -17.49 9.62 -5.42
CA PRO A 79 -18.41 8.51 -5.63
C PRO A 79 -17.81 7.17 -5.21
N LEU A 80 -18.62 6.30 -4.61
CA LEU A 80 -18.18 4.99 -4.14
C LEU A 80 -17.54 4.14 -5.24
N PHE A 81 -18.02 4.27 -6.48
CA PHE A 81 -17.47 3.53 -7.62
C PHE A 81 -16.02 3.94 -7.94
N ILE A 82 -15.68 5.23 -7.78
CA ILE A 82 -14.32 5.74 -8.02
C ILE A 82 -13.36 5.16 -6.98
N ASN A 83 -13.76 5.17 -5.70
CA ASN A 83 -12.98 4.51 -4.64
C ASN A 83 -12.75 3.02 -4.97
N ASN A 84 -13.76 2.32 -5.47
CA ASN A 84 -13.63 0.91 -5.84
C ASN A 84 -12.67 0.68 -7.00
N ILE A 85 -12.69 1.53 -8.03
CA ILE A 85 -11.73 1.46 -9.14
C ILE A 85 -10.30 1.58 -8.60
N PHE A 86 -10.02 2.59 -7.77
CA PHE A 86 -8.69 2.76 -7.19
C PHE A 86 -8.28 1.60 -6.29
N LEU A 87 -9.20 1.05 -5.47
CA LEU A 87 -8.90 -0.11 -4.63
C LEU A 87 -8.58 -1.36 -5.46
N TRP A 88 -9.22 -1.56 -6.62
CA TRP A 88 -8.84 -2.61 -7.56
C TRP A 88 -7.45 -2.37 -8.17
N LEU A 89 -7.14 -1.12 -8.55
CA LEU A 89 -5.80 -0.77 -9.03
C LEU A 89 -4.72 -1.02 -7.97
N PHE A 90 -4.98 -0.64 -6.71
CA PHE A 90 -4.05 -0.91 -5.60
C PHE A 90 -3.91 -2.40 -5.32
N THR A 91 -4.99 -3.18 -5.48
CA THR A 91 -4.92 -4.65 -5.38
C THR A 91 -3.94 -5.22 -6.38
N LEU A 92 -4.05 -4.81 -7.66
CA LEU A 92 -3.14 -5.25 -8.71
C LEU A 92 -1.71 -4.78 -8.46
N MET A 93 -1.54 -3.52 -8.06
CA MET A 93 -0.24 -2.95 -7.72
C MET A 93 0.45 -3.73 -6.59
N PHE A 94 -0.26 -4.04 -5.49
CA PHE A 94 0.30 -4.85 -4.41
C PHE A 94 0.54 -6.31 -4.80
N ALA A 95 -0.28 -6.87 -5.68
CA ALA A 95 -0.03 -8.21 -6.23
C ALA A 95 1.28 -8.23 -7.04
N PHE A 96 1.50 -7.23 -7.91
CA PHE A 96 2.78 -7.08 -8.62
C PHE A 96 3.94 -6.81 -7.68
N ASN A 97 3.77 -5.99 -6.64
CA ASN A 97 4.81 -5.80 -5.62
C ASN A 97 5.14 -7.10 -4.88
N THR A 98 4.14 -7.95 -4.64
CA THR A 98 4.37 -9.27 -4.02
C THR A 98 5.23 -10.15 -4.91
N VAL A 99 4.96 -10.18 -6.20
CA VAL A 99 5.80 -10.89 -7.17
C VAL A 99 7.21 -10.28 -7.23
N GLY A 100 7.32 -8.95 -7.29
CA GLY A 100 8.60 -8.24 -7.31
C GLY A 100 9.45 -8.52 -6.07
N ASN A 101 8.86 -8.47 -4.88
CA ASN A 101 9.52 -8.75 -3.61
C ASN A 101 9.93 -10.22 -3.50
N PHE A 102 9.12 -11.15 -4.01
CA PHE A 102 9.47 -12.56 -4.04
C PHE A 102 10.74 -12.83 -4.87
N PHE A 103 10.97 -12.03 -5.91
CA PHE A 103 12.17 -12.06 -6.75
C PHE A 103 13.21 -10.97 -6.39
N ALA A 104 13.15 -10.42 -5.18
CA ALA A 104 14.15 -9.47 -4.70
C ALA A 104 15.52 -10.15 -4.54
N MET A 105 16.60 -9.42 -4.84
CA MET A 105 17.97 -9.93 -4.63
C MET A 105 18.31 -10.05 -3.14
N SER A 106 17.68 -9.23 -2.30
CA SER A 106 17.83 -9.27 -0.84
C SER A 106 16.84 -10.25 -0.22
N LEU A 107 17.37 -11.25 0.51
CA LEU A 107 16.54 -12.20 1.27
C LEU A 107 15.69 -11.49 2.34
N TRP A 108 16.22 -10.43 2.96
CA TRP A 108 15.48 -9.65 3.95
C TRP A 108 14.30 -8.92 3.35
N GLU A 109 14.48 -8.31 2.17
CA GLU A 109 13.38 -7.67 1.45
C GLU A 109 12.32 -8.71 1.06
N ALA A 110 12.75 -9.88 0.56
CA ALA A 110 11.83 -10.93 0.16
C ALA A 110 11.01 -11.46 1.34
N ILE A 111 11.62 -11.76 2.49
CA ILE A 111 10.94 -12.31 3.66
C ILE A 111 10.01 -11.29 4.33
N ILE A 112 10.39 -10.01 4.37
CA ILE A 112 9.61 -8.97 5.06
C ILE A 112 8.53 -8.40 4.14
N PHE A 113 8.89 -7.98 2.93
CA PHE A 113 7.97 -7.21 2.09
C PHE A 113 7.00 -8.09 1.31
N THR A 114 7.34 -9.32 0.94
CA THR A 114 6.40 -10.24 0.28
C THR A 114 5.13 -10.47 1.09
N PRO A 115 5.18 -10.88 2.38
CA PRO A 115 3.96 -11.07 3.16
C PRO A 115 3.21 -9.75 3.39
N ILE A 116 3.92 -8.63 3.59
CA ILE A 116 3.30 -7.31 3.75
C ILE A 116 2.49 -6.94 2.50
N THR A 117 3.09 -7.03 1.31
CA THR A 117 2.40 -6.66 0.07
C THR A 117 1.31 -7.66 -0.29
N PHE A 118 1.47 -8.93 0.06
CA PHE A 118 0.42 -9.94 -0.13
C PHE A 118 -0.80 -9.65 0.74
N ILE A 119 -0.58 -9.35 2.03
CA ILE A 119 -1.65 -8.95 2.96
C ILE A 119 -2.31 -7.66 2.47
N SER A 120 -1.53 -6.66 2.05
CA SER A 120 -2.07 -5.41 1.48
C SER A 120 -2.94 -5.67 0.25
N ALA A 121 -2.52 -6.55 -0.67
CA ALA A 121 -3.33 -6.93 -1.83
C ALA A 121 -4.68 -7.53 -1.41
N ILE A 122 -4.68 -8.45 -0.44
CA ILE A 122 -5.88 -9.07 0.12
C ILE A 122 -6.79 -8.04 0.78
N LEU A 123 -6.24 -7.11 1.54
CA LEU A 123 -7.01 -6.07 2.23
C LEU A 123 -7.63 -5.09 1.22
N CYS A 124 -6.88 -4.63 0.22
CA CYS A 124 -7.39 -3.81 -0.87
C CYS A 124 -8.50 -4.53 -1.64
N LEU A 125 -8.31 -5.80 -1.99
CA LEU A 125 -9.31 -6.62 -2.68
C LEU A 125 -10.60 -6.70 -1.86
N ARG A 126 -10.47 -6.97 -0.57
CA ARG A 126 -11.62 -7.06 0.33
C ARG A 126 -12.36 -5.73 0.48
N LEU A 127 -11.65 -4.60 0.49
CA LEU A 127 -12.26 -3.26 0.48
C LEU A 127 -12.93 -2.94 -0.86
N ALA A 128 -12.33 -3.34 -1.99
CA ALA A 128 -12.87 -3.14 -3.34
C ALA A 128 -14.17 -3.91 -3.56
N LEU A 129 -14.27 -5.12 -3.01
CA LEU A 129 -15.46 -5.97 -3.07
C LEU A 129 -16.61 -5.49 -2.17
N GLU A 130 -16.37 -4.53 -1.27
CA GLU A 130 -17.43 -3.98 -0.42
C GLU A 130 -18.37 -3.09 -1.26
N ARG A 131 -19.60 -3.55 -1.45
CA ARG A 131 -20.63 -2.87 -2.26
C ARG A 131 -21.47 -1.89 -1.46
N LYS A 132 -21.50 -2.01 -0.12
CA LYS A 132 -22.31 -1.14 0.73
C LYS A 132 -21.49 0.07 1.17
N ALA A 133 -22.11 1.25 1.16
CA ALA A 133 -21.57 2.39 1.89
C ALA A 133 -21.50 2.01 3.38
N PRO A 134 -20.40 2.31 4.09
CA PRO A 134 -20.35 2.06 5.53
C PRO A 134 -21.50 2.81 6.19
N VAL A 135 -22.37 2.09 6.88
CA VAL A 135 -23.41 2.70 7.72
C VAL A 135 -22.67 3.40 8.85
N SER A 136 -22.79 4.73 8.92
CA SER A 136 -22.37 5.48 10.11
C SER A 136 -23.26 5.05 11.26
N SER A 137 -22.83 4.02 11.98
CA SER A 137 -23.31 3.68 13.32
C SER A 137 -22.61 4.57 14.33
#